data_AF-F3FIT4-F1
#
_entry.id   AF-F3FIT4-F1
#
_cell.length_a   1.000
_cell.length_b   1.000
_cell.length_c   1.000
_cell.angle_alpha   90.00
_cell.angle_beta   90.00
_cell.angle_gamma   90.00
#
_symmetry.space_group_name_H-M   'P 1'
#
loop_
_entity.id
_entity.type
_entity.pdbx_description
1 polymer ?
#
loop_
_entity_poly.entity_id
_entity_poly.type
_entity_poly.pdbx_seq_one_letter_code
_entity_poly.pdbx_strand_id
1 'polypeptide(L)' 'MDYHDPYFFGYVLGFIHLLGTGAAIHALLTVRTSQGAIAWAMPLLFIPYFTLLPYLVFGRSSFDAYIKARRQANQE' A
#
# COMPACT_ATOMS: atom_id res chain seq x y z
N MET A 1 -31.85 0.05 -8.58
CA MET A 1 -30.37 0.10 -8.61
C MET A 1 -29.95 -1.17 -7.91
N ASP A 2 -29.90 -2.28 -8.66
CA ASP A 2 -29.74 -3.60 -8.08
C ASP A 2 -28.24 -3.86 -7.91
N TYR A 3 -27.68 -3.38 -6.79
CA TYR A 3 -26.27 -3.55 -6.43
C TYR A 3 -25.86 -5.03 -6.19
N HIS A 4 -26.80 -5.96 -6.37
CA HIS A 4 -26.62 -7.39 -6.17
C HIS A 4 -26.24 -8.16 -7.45
N ASP A 5 -26.10 -7.47 -8.59
CA ASP A 5 -25.63 -8.10 -9.81
C ASP A 5 -24.16 -8.55 -9.63
N PRO A 6 -23.83 -9.84 -9.81
CA PRO A 6 -22.47 -10.38 -9.69
C PRO A 6 -21.38 -9.56 -10.42
N TYR A 7 -21.74 -8.86 -11.51
CA TYR A 7 -20.81 -8.00 -12.24
C TYR A 7 -20.33 -6.80 -11.42
N PHE A 8 -21.16 -6.23 -10.53
CA PHE A 8 -20.77 -5.12 -9.66
C PHE A 8 -19.58 -5.51 -8.77
N PHE A 9 -19.68 -6.66 -8.11
CA PHE A 9 -18.58 -7.17 -7.29
C PHE A 9 -17.35 -7.46 -8.15
N GLY A 10 -17.51 -8.02 -9.34
CA GLY A 10 -16.41 -8.21 -10.28
C GLY A 10 -15.67 -6.91 -10.61
N TYR A 11 -16.40 -5.83 -10.93
CA TYR A 11 -15.80 -4.52 -11.20
C TYR A 11 -15.10 -3.92 -9.99
N VAL A 12 -15.69 -4.00 -8.79
CA VAL A 12 -15.07 -3.50 -7.56
C VAL A 12 -13.78 -4.26 -7.25
N LEU A 13 -13.81 -5.59 -7.33
CA LEU A 13 -12.64 -6.45 -7.09
C LEU A 13 -11.53 -6.19 -8.10
N GLY A 14 -11.88 -6.04 -9.38
CA GLY A 14 -10.95 -5.70 -10.44
C GLY A 14 -10.34 -4.32 -10.26
N PHE A 15 -11.14 -3.32 -9.89
CA PHE A 15 -10.66 -1.97 -9.61
C PHE A 15 -9.65 -1.94 -8.45
N ILE A 16 -9.93 -2.67 -7.36
CA ILE A 16 -9.00 -2.77 -6.23
C ILE A 16 -7.67 -3.45 -6.64
N HIS A 17 -7.72 -4.46 -7.52
CA HIS A 17 -6.50 -5.08 -8.07
C HIS A 17 -5.69 -4.12 -8.94
N LEU A 18 -6.34 -3.30 -9.75
CA LEU A 18 -5.65 -2.28 -10.56
C LEU A 18 -4.94 -1.26 -9.65
N LEU A 19 -5.63 -0.79 -8.61
CA LEU A 19 -5.02 0.10 -7.61
C LEU A 19 -3.87 -0.59 -6.85
N GLY A 20 -4.05 -1.84 -6.45
CA GLY A 20 -3.02 -2.67 -5.82
C GLY A 20 -1.77 -2.80 -6.68
N THR A 21 -1.95 -3.06 -7.98
CA THR A 21 -0.86 -3.17 -8.95
C THR A 21 -0.12 -1.84 -9.10
N GLY A 22 -0.85 -0.73 -9.25
CA GLY A 22 -0.25 0.61 -9.29
C GLY A 22 0.53 0.95 -8.02
N ALA A 23 -0.01 0.60 -6.86
CA ALA A 23 0.64 0.78 -5.56
C ALA A 23 1.88 -0.12 -5.41
N ALA A 24 1.85 -1.35 -5.91
CA ALA A 24 3.00 -2.25 -5.92
C ALA A 24 4.15 -1.68 -6.76
N ILE A 25 3.85 -1.17 -7.96
CA ILE A 25 4.83 -0.46 -8.79
C ILE A 25 5.39 0.74 -8.05
N HIS A 26 4.53 1.57 -7.45
CA HIS A 26 4.96 2.71 -6.65
C HIS A 26 5.89 2.28 -5.50
N ALA A 27 5.61 1.17 -4.82
CA ALA A 27 6.45 0.63 -3.76
C ALA A 27 7.84 0.24 -4.26
N LEU A 28 7.92 -0.43 -5.42
CA LEU A 28 9.19 -0.79 -6.05
C LEU A 28 10.03 0.44 -6.42
N LEU A 29 9.39 1.54 -6.81
CA LEU A 29 10.07 2.77 -7.23
C LEU A 29 10.46 3.69 -6.07
N THR A 30 9.77 3.61 -4.92
CA THR A 30 9.94 4.58 -3.83
C THR A 30 10.60 4.01 -2.58
N VAL A 31 10.50 2.71 -2.33
CA VAL A 31 11.08 2.10 -1.13
C VAL A 31 12.57 1.88 -1.33
N ARG A 32 13.37 2.46 -0.42
CA ARG A 32 14.84 2.54 -0.54
C ARG A 32 15.58 1.21 -0.34
N THR A 33 14.89 0.17 0.11
CA THR A 33 15.48 -1.15 0.38
C THR A 33 14.73 -2.23 -0.38
N SER A 34 15.46 -3.19 -0.94
CA SER A 34 14.87 -4.30 -1.69
C SER A 34 13.90 -5.12 -0.83
N GLN A 35 14.24 -5.36 0.45
CA GLN A 35 13.39 -6.09 1.38
C GLN A 35 12.06 -5.35 1.64
N GLY A 36 12.11 -4.04 1.90
CA GLY A 36 10.91 -3.23 2.13
C GLY A 36 10.04 -3.11 0.87
N ALA A 37 10.67 -2.96 -0.30
CA ALA A 37 9.98 -2.87 -1.57
C ALA A 37 9.19 -4.15 -1.85
N ILE A 38 9.82 -5.32 -1.70
CA ILE A 38 9.16 -6.63 -1.88
C ILE A 38 8.07 -6.85 -0.83
N ALA A 39 8.32 -6.47 0.44
CA ALA A 39 7.36 -6.60 1.52
C ALA A 39 6.05 -5.82 1.27
N TRP A 40 6.10 -4.72 0.53
CA TRP A 40 4.92 -3.99 0.09
C TRP A 40 4.37 -4.50 -1.25
N ALA A 41 5.22 -4.69 -2.25
CA ALA A 41 4.80 -4.99 -3.63
C ALA A 41 4.09 -6.35 -3.76
N MET A 42 4.60 -7.39 -3.09
CA MET A 42 3.99 -8.73 -3.17
C MET A 42 2.55 -8.76 -2.65
N PRO A 43 2.26 -8.34 -1.40
CA PRO A 43 0.89 -8.37 -0.91
C PRO A 43 -0.03 -7.35 -1.59
N LEU A 44 0.49 -6.22 -2.10
CA LEU A 44 -0.30 -5.29 -2.94
C LEU A 44 -0.73 -5.92 -4.26
N LEU A 45 0.05 -6.85 -4.81
CA LEU A 45 -0.28 -7.55 -6.03
C LEU A 45 -1.26 -8.71 -5.79
N PHE A 46 -1.02 -9.54 -4.77
CA PHE A 46 -1.79 -10.78 -4.56
C PHE A 46 -2.99 -10.63 -3.62
N ILE A 47 -2.92 -9.73 -2.65
CA ILE A 47 -3.97 -9.51 -1.62
C ILE A 47 -4.23 -8.01 -1.39
N PRO A 48 -4.59 -7.26 -2.45
CA PRO A 48 -4.73 -5.80 -2.37
C PRO A 48 -5.81 -5.34 -1.38
N TYR A 49 -6.85 -6.15 -1.17
CA TYR A 49 -7.97 -5.81 -0.28
C TYR A 49 -7.54 -5.55 1.18
N PHE A 50 -6.51 -6.25 1.64
CA PHE A 50 -5.97 -6.10 3.00
C PHE A 50 -4.74 -5.21 3.07
N THR A 51 -4.05 -5.03 1.94
CA THR A 51 -2.72 -4.43 1.90
C THR A 51 -2.73 -2.99 1.41
N LEU A 52 -3.68 -2.65 0.54
CA LEU A 52 -3.77 -1.32 -0.07
C LEU A 52 -3.97 -0.24 1.00
N LEU A 53 -4.86 -0.48 1.98
CA LEU A 53 -5.11 0.45 3.09
C LEU A 53 -3.85 0.69 3.94
N PRO A 54 -3.20 -0.33 4.51
CA PRO A 54 -1.92 -0.16 5.21
C PRO A 54 -0.85 0.52 4.37
N TYR A 55 -0.76 0.22 3.07
CA TYR A 55 0.22 0.85 2.19
C TYR A 55 -0.02 2.36 2.01
N LEU A 56 -1.27 2.78 1.84
CA LEU A 56 -1.61 4.20 1.72
C LEU A 56 -1.30 4.98 3.02
N VAL A 57 -1.42 4.33 4.18
CA VAL A 57 -1.14 4.94 5.49
C VAL A 57 0.35 4.94 5.82
N PHE A 58 1.04 3.80 5.64
CA PHE A 58 2.39 3.55 6.13
C PHE A 58 3.45 3.47 5.03
N GLY A 59 3.07 3.06 3.82
CA GLY A 59 3.99 2.88 2.69
C GLY A 59 4.71 4.16 2.27
N ARG A 60 4.10 5.33 2.47
CA ARG A 60 4.74 6.65 2.22
C ARG A 60 5.51 7.19 3.42
N SER A 61 5.08 6.91 4.65
CA SER A 61 5.45 7.68 5.85
C SER A 61 6.42 6.97 6.80
N SER A 62 6.67 5.66 6.62
CA SER A 62 7.39 4.85 7.62
C SER A 62 8.83 5.31 7.90
N PHE A 63 9.47 6.03 6.98
CA PHE A 63 10.83 6.55 7.21
C PHE A 63 10.84 7.96 7.80
N ASP A 64 9.98 8.86 7.32
CA ASP A 64 9.94 10.24 7.78
C ASP A 64 9.38 10.35 9.20
N ALA A 65 8.35 9.58 9.55
CA ALA A 65 7.79 9.58 10.89
C ALA A 65 8.79 9.00 11.92
N TYR A 66 9.50 7.92 11.57
CA TYR A 66 10.54 7.34 12.43
C TYR A 66 11.73 8.29 12.62
N ILE A 67 12.22 8.93 11.54
CA ILE A 67 13.30 9.92 11.64
C ILE A 67 12.87 11.12 12.47
N LYS A 68 11.64 11.59 12.29
CA LYS A 68 11.10 12.73 13.05
C LYS A 68 10.99 12.40 14.53
N ALA A 69 10.45 11.23 14.87
CA ALA A 69 10.41 10.74 16.25
C ALA A 69 11.81 10.59 16.86
N ARG A 70 12.78 10.07 16.09
CA ARG A 70 14.17 9.91 16.56
C ARG A 70 14.91 11.23 16.72
N ARG A 71 14.65 12.23 15.88
CA ARG A 71 15.19 13.59 16.03
C ARG A 71 14.62 14.28 17.27
N GLN A 72 13.34 14.09 17.53
CA GLN A 72 12.67 14.66 18.69
C GLN A 72 13.20 14.04 20.00
N ALA A 73 13.39 12.72 20.03
CA ALA A 73 14.02 12.02 21.16
C ALA A 73 15.51 12.36 21.40
N ASN A 74 16.21 12.93 20.41
CA ASN A 74 17.60 13.39 20.55
C ASN A 74 17.71 14.88 20.89
N GLN A 75 16.60 15.62 20.86
CA GLN A 75 16.54 17.04 21.21
C GLN A 75 16.03 17.29 22.64
N GLU A 76 15.55 16.24 23.31
CA GLU A 76 15.30 16.18 24.77
C GLU A 76 16.51 15.59 25.49
#